data_AF-A0A7U6QNS1-F1
#
_entry.id   AF-A0A7U6QNS1-F1
#
_cell.length_a   1.000
_cell.length_b   1.000
_cell.length_c   1.000
_cell.angle_alpha   90.00
_cell.angle_beta   90.00
_cell.angle_gamma   90.00
#
_symmetry.space_group_name_H-M   'P 1'
#
loop_
_entity.id
_entity.type
_entity.pdbx_description
1 polymer ?
#
loop_
_entity_poly.entity_id
_entity_poly.type
_entity_poly.pdbx_seq_one_letter_code
_entity_poly.pdbx_strand_id
1 'polypeptide(L)'
;MGLGAALLALTNIIAIQFTNAMVLWFLGFRRLVDDDYESGTYLIFFRRNAVTLLLLVGLGIYLTLNLNSNAKQQTFENNVKEAINEHFIDQGNVLTNIQFDKNNAFQIIRAVVRGETSPNSQDVQQIEDVITKDMAENFPKYLPIKLQLRYLPVQVIESDPLIKDKLDETDAVILTNSP
;
A
#
# COMPACT_ATOMS: atom_id res chain seq x y z
N MET A 1 17.09 -17.07 2.59
CA MET A 1 15.88 -17.16 3.44
C MET A 1 16.24 -16.83 4.89
N GLY A 2 16.64 -15.58 5.18
CA GLY A 2 17.14 -15.20 6.52
C GLY A 2 16.63 -13.84 6.99
N LEU A 3 16.44 -12.89 6.07
CA LEU A 3 15.97 -11.54 6.37
C LEU A 3 14.57 -11.51 6.99
N GLY A 4 13.61 -12.30 6.48
CA GLY A 4 12.24 -12.33 7.03
C GLY A 4 12.16 -12.87 8.47
N ALA A 5 12.88 -13.97 8.74
CA ALA A 5 12.95 -14.54 10.09
C ALA A 5 13.73 -13.63 11.05
N ALA A 6 14.80 -12.99 10.58
CA ALA A 6 15.54 -12.00 11.36
C ALA A 6 14.69 -10.76 11.69
N LEU A 7 13.88 -10.27 10.75
CA LEU A 7 12.99 -9.13 10.98
C LEU A 7 11.91 -9.45 12.01
N LEU A 8 11.33 -10.65 11.93
CA LEU A 8 10.29 -11.11 12.85
C LEU A 8 10.85 -11.33 14.26
N ALA A 9 12.04 -11.93 14.37
CA ALA A 9 12.77 -12.06 15.63
C ALA A 9 13.13 -10.68 16.22
N LEU A 10 13.64 -9.75 15.40
CA LEU A 10 13.98 -8.39 15.83
C LEU A 10 12.72 -7.66 16.36
N THR A 11 11.61 -7.73 15.63
CA THR A 11 10.34 -7.11 16.00
C THR A 11 9.82 -7.66 17.34
N ASN A 12 9.86 -8.98 17.52
CA ASN A 12 9.46 -9.61 18.79
C ASN A 12 10.35 -9.18 19.96
N ILE A 13 11.67 -9.14 19.76
CA ILE A 13 12.61 -8.67 20.79
C ILE A 13 12.32 -7.21 21.15
N ILE A 14 12.11 -6.36 20.14
CA ILE A 14 11.78 -4.94 20.33
C ILE A 14 10.47 -4.78 21.10
N ALA A 15 9.41 -5.51 20.73
CA ALA A 15 8.11 -5.40 21.39
C ALA A 15 8.17 -5.79 22.87
N ILE A 16 8.90 -6.87 23.20
CA ILE A 16 9.12 -7.30 24.59
C ILE A 16 9.91 -6.24 25.36
N GLN A 17 11.00 -5.74 24.78
CA GLN A 17 11.83 -4.73 25.43
C GLN A 17 11.11 -3.41 25.62
N PHE A 18 10.28 -3.01 24.65
CA PHE A 18 9.45 -1.83 24.72
C PHE A 18 8.37 -1.96 25.81
N THR A 19 7.71 -3.12 25.90
CA THR A 19 6.71 -3.39 26.95
C THR A 19 7.36 -3.38 28.34
N ASN A 20 8.50 -4.04 28.50
CA ASN A 20 9.24 -4.07 29.77
C ASN A 20 9.73 -2.67 30.17
N ALA A 21 10.29 -1.92 29.21
CA ALA A 21 10.71 -0.54 29.43
C ALA A 21 9.54 0.39 29.77
N MET A 22 8.37 0.22 29.13
CA MET A 22 7.17 1.01 29.40
C MET A 22 6.59 0.71 30.78
N VAL A 23 6.55 -0.55 31.20
CA VAL A 23 6.12 -0.95 32.56
C VAL A 23 7.07 -0.39 33.62
N LEU A 24 8.38 -0.53 33.40
CA LEU A 24 9.40 0.02 34.30
C LEU A 24 9.40 1.55 34.31
N TRP A 25 9.10 2.20 33.19
CA TRP A 25 8.91 3.65 33.12
C TRP A 25 7.63 4.07 33.85
N PHE A 26 6.50 3.41 33.62
CA PHE A 26 5.25 3.75 34.30
C PHE A 26 5.32 3.56 35.82
N LEU A 27 6.00 2.51 36.28
CA LEU A 27 6.20 2.23 37.72
C LEU A 27 7.37 3.02 38.33
N GLY A 28 8.46 3.23 37.59
CA GLY A 28 9.68 3.88 38.06
C GLY A 28 9.68 5.41 37.91
N PHE A 29 9.13 5.94 36.83
CA PHE A 29 8.98 7.38 36.60
C PHE A 29 7.95 7.99 37.55
N ARG A 30 6.88 7.25 37.89
CA ARG A 30 5.92 7.68 38.93
C ARG A 30 6.56 7.78 40.32
N ARG A 31 7.46 6.85 40.66
CA ARG A 31 8.17 6.86 41.95
C ARG A 31 9.24 7.94 42.03
N LEU A 32 9.91 8.27 40.92
CA LEU A 32 10.89 9.36 40.87
C LEU A 32 10.24 10.76 40.83
N VAL A 33 9.00 10.87 40.36
CA VAL A 33 8.23 12.13 40.37
C VAL A 33 7.65 12.45 41.74
N ASP A 34 7.35 11.44 42.57
CA ASP A 34 6.83 11.63 43.94
C ASP A 34 7.92 11.90 44.99
N ASP A 35 9.17 11.45 44.78
CA ASP A 35 10.20 11.45 45.84
C ASP A 35 11.36 12.44 45.64
N ASP A 36 11.50 13.12 44.49
CA ASP A 36 12.54 14.14 44.32
C ASP A 36 12.18 15.18 43.25
N TYR A 37 11.68 16.33 43.72
CA TYR A 37 11.57 17.57 42.94
C TYR A 37 12.94 18.27 42.87
N GLU A 38 14.04 17.53 42.62
CA GLU A 38 15.35 18.11 42.32
C GLU A 38 15.58 18.13 40.81
N SER A 39 15.94 19.31 40.31
CA SER A 39 16.10 19.71 38.90
C SER A 39 17.09 18.89 38.03
N GLY A 40 17.63 17.77 38.50
CA GLY A 40 18.62 16.93 37.82
C GLY A 40 18.14 15.55 37.35
N THR A 41 16.92 15.11 37.71
CA THR A 41 16.42 13.73 37.50
C THR A 41 16.41 13.29 36.02
N TYR A 42 16.08 14.20 35.10
CA TYR A 42 16.06 13.88 33.66
C TYR A 42 17.47 13.57 33.11
N LEU A 43 18.50 14.33 33.49
CA LEU A 43 19.87 14.14 33.00
C LEU A 43 20.45 12.79 33.43
N ILE A 44 20.16 12.36 34.66
CA ILE A 44 20.61 11.07 35.20
C ILE A 44 19.90 9.91 34.49
N PHE A 45 18.60 10.06 34.19
CA PHE A 45 17.81 9.10 33.42
C PHE A 45 18.35 8.92 31.99
N PHE A 46 18.62 10.02 31.27
CA PHE A 46 19.18 9.99 29.91
C PHE A 46 20.56 9.34 29.88
N ARG A 47 21.42 9.60 30.86
CA ARG A 47 22.76 9.02 30.94
C ARG A 47 22.74 7.51 31.23
N ARG A 48 21.87 7.05 32.14
CA ARG A 48 21.74 5.62 32.48
C ARG A 48 21.09 4.80 31.37
N ASN A 49 20.15 5.40 30.62
CA ASN A 49 19.42 4.73 29.53
C ASN A 49 19.92 5.13 28.13
N ALA A 50 21.11 5.74 28.03
CA ALA A 50 21.64 6.30 26.78
C ALA A 50 21.69 5.27 25.65
N VAL A 51 22.10 4.03 25.95
CA VAL A 51 22.18 2.94 24.96
C VAL A 51 20.79 2.56 24.45
N THR A 52 19.82 2.38 25.34
CA THR A 52 18.43 2.05 24.97
C THR A 52 17.78 3.17 24.17
N LEU A 53 18.01 4.42 24.56
CA LEU A 53 17.50 5.59 23.84
C LEU A 53 18.11 5.72 22.45
N LEU A 54 19.41 5.47 22.31
CA LEU A 54 20.10 5.49 21.01
C LEU A 54 19.54 4.39 20.09
N LEU A 55 19.33 3.19 20.61
CA LEU A 55 18.68 2.10 19.87
C LEU A 55 17.25 2.46 19.47
N LEU A 56 16.48 3.08 20.37
CA LEU A 56 15.10 3.50 20.09
C LEU A 56 15.04 4.58 19.01
N VAL A 57 15.96 5.54 19.04
CA VAL A 57 16.09 6.58 18.01
C VAL A 57 16.47 5.95 16.66
N GLY A 58 17.47 5.07 16.63
CA GLY A 58 17.87 4.37 15.40
C GLY A 58 16.73 3.54 14.81
N LEU A 59 15.98 2.85 15.67
CA LEU A 59 14.81 2.08 15.26
C LEU A 59 13.67 2.97 14.78
N GLY A 60 13.42 4.09 15.46
CA GLY A 60 12.44 5.09 15.06
C GLY A 60 12.75 5.63 13.66
N ILE A 61 14.00 6.01 13.41
CA ILE A 61 14.45 6.45 12.07
C ILE A 61 14.22 5.35 11.05
N TYR A 62 14.65 4.11 11.33
CA TYR A 62 14.47 2.99 10.39
C TYR A 62 12.99 2.72 10.08
N LEU A 63 12.13 2.68 11.10
CA LEU A 63 10.70 2.51 10.94
C LEU A 63 10.09 3.65 10.14
N THR A 64 10.44 4.90 10.42
CA THR A 64 9.96 6.06 9.67
C THR A 64 10.37 5.98 8.20
N LEU A 65 11.62 5.63 7.90
CA LEU A 65 12.08 5.47 6.52
C LEU A 65 11.34 4.33 5.81
N ASN A 66 11.19 3.18 6.47
CA ASN A 66 10.47 2.03 5.93
C ASN A 66 8.99 2.34 5.70
N LEU A 67 8.32 2.98 6.67
CA LEU A 67 6.93 3.42 6.55
C LEU A 67 6.74 4.42 5.42
N ASN A 68 7.62 5.42 5.31
CA ASN A 68 7.52 6.43 4.25
C ASN A 68 7.71 5.80 2.86
N SER A 69 8.62 4.83 2.72
CA SER A 69 8.80 4.10 1.47
C SER A 69 7.58 3.25 1.11
N ASN A 70 7.08 2.46 2.08
CA ASN A 70 5.94 1.57 1.85
C ASN A 70 4.65 2.35 1.62
N ALA A 71 4.41 3.44 2.36
CA ALA A 71 3.25 4.30 2.18
C ALA A 71 3.21 4.93 0.78
N LYS A 72 4.35 5.44 0.30
CA LYS A 72 4.43 6.01 -1.06
C LYS A 72 4.17 4.98 -2.14
N GLN A 73 4.69 3.76 -1.97
CA GLN A 73 4.41 2.67 -2.90
C GLN A 73 2.92 2.30 -2.88
N GLN A 74 2.29 2.20 -1.71
CA GLN A 74 0.88 1.88 -1.59
C GLN A 74 -0.02 2.97 -2.19
N THR A 75 0.30 4.25 -1.98
CA THR A 75 -0.40 5.37 -2.65
C THR A 75 -0.28 5.26 -4.16
N PHE A 76 0.92 4.99 -4.68
CA PHE A 76 1.12 4.80 -6.12
C PHE A 76 0.26 3.64 -6.67
N GLU A 77 0.31 2.46 -6.03
CA GLU A 77 -0.45 1.30 -6.48
C GLU A 77 -1.97 1.55 -6.45
N ASN A 78 -2.45 2.28 -5.45
CA ASN A 78 -3.85 2.69 -5.36
C ASN A 78 -4.25 3.69 -6.44
N ASN A 79 -3.44 4.73 -6.69
CA ASN A 79 -3.71 5.71 -7.75
C ASN A 79 -3.80 5.04 -9.13
N VAL A 80 -2.89 4.11 -9.42
CA VAL A 80 -2.92 3.33 -10.66
C VAL A 80 -4.19 2.48 -10.75
N LYS A 81 -4.54 1.81 -9.66
CA LYS A 81 -5.74 0.97 -9.60
C LYS A 81 -7.00 1.80 -9.84
N GLU A 82 -7.09 2.97 -9.23
CA GLU A 82 -8.19 3.91 -9.36
C GLU A 82 -8.30 4.43 -10.80
N ALA A 83 -7.21 4.93 -11.39
CA ALA A 83 -7.19 5.41 -12.77
C ALA A 83 -7.61 4.34 -13.79
N ILE A 84 -7.16 3.09 -13.61
CA ILE A 84 -7.58 1.95 -14.46
C ILE A 84 -9.06 1.65 -14.23
N ASN A 85 -9.51 1.60 -12.98
CA ASN A 85 -10.88 1.24 -12.66
C ASN A 85 -11.89 2.30 -13.13
N GLU A 86 -11.60 3.58 -12.93
CA GLU A 86 -12.44 4.70 -13.41
C GLU A 86 -12.59 4.68 -14.94
N HIS A 87 -11.52 4.39 -15.68
CA HIS A 87 -11.61 4.34 -17.14
C HIS A 87 -12.44 3.17 -17.65
N PHE A 88 -12.35 2.01 -17.00
CA PHE A 88 -13.00 0.79 -17.47
C PHE A 88 -14.41 0.59 -16.92
N ILE A 89 -14.75 1.15 -15.76
CA ILE A 89 -16.09 0.99 -15.17
C ILE A 89 -17.17 1.61 -16.06
N ASP A 90 -16.88 2.76 -16.66
CA ASP A 90 -17.78 3.45 -17.62
C ASP A 90 -17.91 2.69 -18.94
N GLN A 91 -17.00 1.75 -19.22
CA GLN A 91 -17.06 0.86 -20.39
C GLN A 91 -17.71 -0.50 -20.06
N GLY A 92 -18.28 -0.69 -18.87
CA GLY A 92 -18.82 -1.99 -18.45
C GLY A 92 -17.75 -3.04 -18.14
N ASN A 93 -16.52 -2.60 -17.88
CA ASN A 93 -15.37 -3.44 -17.53
C ASN A 93 -14.95 -3.22 -16.08
N VAL A 94 -14.53 -4.28 -15.41
CA VAL A 94 -14.07 -4.24 -14.02
C VAL A 94 -12.65 -4.74 -13.91
N LEU A 95 -11.83 -4.01 -13.15
CA LEU A 95 -10.50 -4.45 -12.80
C LEU A 95 -10.57 -5.59 -11.76
N THR A 96 -10.18 -6.79 -12.17
CA THR A 96 -10.23 -8.00 -11.32
C THR A 96 -8.90 -8.27 -10.61
N ASN A 97 -7.78 -7.99 -11.29
CA ASN A 97 -6.46 -8.22 -10.74
C ASN A 97 -5.49 -7.19 -11.30
N ILE A 98 -4.55 -6.75 -10.47
CA ILE A 98 -3.46 -5.89 -10.89
C ILE A 98 -2.16 -6.40 -10.26
N GLN A 99 -1.11 -6.46 -11.05
CA GLN A 99 0.22 -6.84 -10.62
C GLN A 99 1.22 -5.79 -11.05
N PHE A 100 2.08 -5.42 -10.11
CA PHE A 100 3.16 -4.48 -10.34
C PHE A 100 4.47 -5.26 -10.40
N ASP A 101 5.20 -5.09 -11.49
CA ASP A 101 6.49 -5.71 -11.72
C ASP A 101 7.50 -4.63 -12.05
N LYS A 102 8.70 -4.71 -11.47
CA LYS A 102 9.71 -3.67 -11.60
C LYS A 102 10.93 -4.23 -12.31
N ASN A 103 11.22 -3.65 -13.48
CA ASN A 103 12.48 -3.84 -14.18
C ASN A 103 13.42 -2.65 -13.91
N ASN A 104 14.68 -2.74 -14.32
CA ASN A 104 15.68 -1.68 -14.18
C ASN A 104 15.36 -0.42 -15.01
N ALA A 105 14.55 -0.53 -16.06
CA ALA A 105 14.25 0.57 -16.97
C ALA A 105 12.79 1.06 -16.91
N PHE A 106 11.84 0.20 -16.55
CA PHE A 106 10.41 0.53 -16.52
C PHE A 106 9.67 -0.33 -15.48
N GLN A 107 8.50 0.15 -15.04
CA GLN A 107 7.55 -0.62 -14.23
C GLN A 107 6.48 -1.21 -15.16
N ILE A 108 6.27 -2.52 -15.12
CA ILE A 108 5.20 -3.19 -15.86
C ILE A 108 4.00 -3.29 -14.93
N ILE A 109 2.87 -2.76 -15.39
CA ILE A 109 1.58 -2.88 -14.71
C ILE A 109 0.77 -3.89 -15.52
N ARG A 110 0.54 -5.08 -14.94
CA ARG A 110 -0.31 -6.10 -15.54
C ARG A 110 -1.69 -6.01 -14.93
N ALA A 111 -2.67 -5.53 -15.69
CA ALA A 111 -4.06 -5.42 -15.28
C ALA A 111 -4.90 -6.50 -15.97
N VAL A 112 -5.83 -7.11 -15.23
CA VAL A 112 -6.81 -8.04 -15.75
C VAL A 112 -8.18 -7.41 -15.62
N VAL A 113 -8.81 -7.11 -16.75
CA VAL A 113 -10.17 -6.56 -16.80
C VAL A 113 -11.15 -7.61 -17.28
N ARG A 114 -12.34 -7.58 -16.70
CA ARG A 114 -13.45 -8.46 -17.05
C ARG A 114 -14.67 -7.61 -17.36
N GLY A 115 -15.33 -7.87 -18.48
CA GLY A 115 -16.56 -7.19 -18.83
C GLY A 115 -17.06 -7.61 -20.20
N GLU A 116 -18.02 -6.85 -20.71
CA GLU A 116 -18.72 -7.18 -21.95
C GLU A 116 -18.08 -6.53 -23.18
N THR A 117 -17.49 -5.34 -22.99
CA THR A 117 -16.84 -4.58 -24.06
C THR A 117 -15.34 -4.91 -24.12
N SER A 118 -14.86 -5.25 -25.32
CA SER A 118 -13.42 -5.53 -25.51
C SER A 118 -12.62 -4.23 -25.51
N PRO A 119 -11.63 -4.08 -24.61
CA PRO A 119 -10.70 -2.96 -24.66
C PRO A 119 -9.88 -2.96 -25.95
N ASN A 120 -9.52 -1.78 -26.44
CA ASN A 120 -8.61 -1.58 -27.57
C ASN A 120 -7.24 -1.08 -27.10
N SER A 121 -6.22 -1.17 -27.97
CA SER A 121 -4.89 -0.64 -27.70
C SER A 121 -4.86 0.88 -27.47
N GLN A 122 -5.83 1.62 -28.00
CA GLN A 122 -5.96 3.06 -27.75
C GLN A 122 -6.38 3.35 -26.30
N ASP A 123 -7.28 2.57 -25.72
CA ASP A 123 -7.70 2.71 -24.32
C ASP A 123 -6.49 2.49 -23.40
N VAL A 124 -5.69 1.46 -23.69
CA VAL A 124 -4.46 1.16 -22.95
C VAL A 124 -3.45 2.33 -23.02
N GLN A 125 -3.28 2.94 -24.19
CA GLN A 125 -2.39 4.10 -24.35
C GLN A 125 -2.87 5.33 -23.59
N GLN A 126 -4.18 5.63 -23.64
CA GLN A 126 -4.74 6.77 -22.92
C GLN A 126 -4.53 6.63 -21.42
N ILE A 127 -4.76 5.45 -20.87
CA ILE A 127 -4.54 5.18 -19.44
C ILE A 127 -3.05 5.25 -19.10
N GLU A 128 -2.18 4.70 -19.95
CA GLU A 128 -0.73 4.78 -19.76
C GLU A 128 -0.25 6.24 -19.73
N ASP A 129 -0.77 7.10 -20.61
CA ASP A 129 -0.45 8.54 -20.64
C ASP A 129 -0.95 9.26 -19.39
N VAL A 130 -2.19 8.98 -18.94
CA VAL A 130 -2.77 9.56 -17.71
C VAL A 130 -1.92 9.20 -16.50
N ILE A 131 -1.59 7.91 -16.33
CA ILE A 131 -0.78 7.47 -15.19
C ILE A 131 0.66 8.01 -15.31
N THR A 132 1.26 8.01 -16.50
CA THR A 132 2.62 8.55 -16.70
C THR A 132 2.68 10.03 -16.34
N LYS A 133 1.65 10.81 -16.67
CA LYS A 133 1.55 12.21 -16.29
C LYS A 133 1.41 12.39 -14.78
N ASP A 134 0.49 11.66 -14.15
CA ASP A 134 0.31 11.67 -12.69
C ASP A 134 1.62 11.31 -11.97
N MET A 135 2.35 10.33 -12.49
CA MET A 135 3.65 9.93 -11.95
C MET A 135 4.72 11.01 -12.10
N ALA A 136 4.77 11.70 -13.24
CA ALA A 136 5.74 12.78 -13.43
C ALA A 136 5.52 13.92 -12.42
N GLU A 137 4.26 14.19 -12.06
CA GLU A 137 3.88 15.25 -11.12
C GLU A 137 4.05 14.82 -9.65
N ASN A 138 3.55 13.64 -9.28
CA ASN A 138 3.47 13.18 -7.89
C ASN A 138 4.62 12.26 -7.44
N PHE A 139 5.27 11.57 -8.40
CA PHE A 139 6.30 10.55 -8.13
C PHE A 139 7.54 10.67 -9.05
N PRO A 140 8.24 11.81 -9.10
CA PRO A 140 9.28 12.10 -10.09
C PRO A 140 10.52 11.19 -10.04
N LYS A 141 10.65 10.35 -9.00
CA LYS A 141 11.73 9.37 -8.83
C LYS A 141 11.38 7.97 -9.34
N TYR A 142 10.13 7.75 -9.75
CA TYR A 142 9.68 6.44 -10.20
C TYR A 142 10.01 6.25 -11.69
N LEU A 143 10.15 4.99 -12.10
CA LEU A 143 10.44 4.64 -13.49
C LEU A 143 9.19 4.83 -14.35
N PRO A 144 9.33 5.09 -15.66
CA PRO A 144 8.20 5.11 -16.57
C PRO A 144 7.47 3.77 -16.55
N ILE A 145 6.17 3.80 -16.77
CA ILE A 145 5.31 2.63 -16.73
C ILE A 145 5.08 2.04 -18.12
N LYS A 146 4.68 0.77 -18.14
CA LYS A 146 4.11 0.09 -19.30
C LYS A 146 2.89 -0.69 -18.86
N LEU A 147 1.74 -0.38 -19.43
CA LEU A 147 0.48 -1.04 -19.12
C LEU A 147 0.27 -2.26 -20.02
N GLN A 148 0.03 -3.42 -19.41
CA GLN A 148 -0.33 -4.66 -20.08
C GLN A 148 -1.72 -5.06 -19.61
N LEU A 149 -2.68 -5.01 -20.53
CA LEU A 149 -4.06 -5.35 -20.23
C LEU A 149 -4.39 -6.76 -20.71
N ARG A 150 -4.97 -7.57 -19.82
CA ARG A 150 -5.56 -8.87 -20.14
C ARG A 150 -7.07 -8.76 -20.02
N TYR A 151 -7.77 -8.99 -21.12
CA TYR A 151 -9.23 -9.00 -21.16
C TYR A 151 -9.80 -10.41 -20.92
N LEU A 152 -10.83 -10.50 -20.09
CA LEU A 152 -11.65 -11.68 -19.86
C LEU A 152 -13.11 -11.36 -20.24
N PRO A 153 -13.61 -11.85 -21.40
CA PRO A 153 -14.97 -11.55 -21.81
C PRO A 153 -15.99 -12.21 -20.88
N VAL A 154 -17.03 -11.46 -20.54
CA VAL A 154 -18.23 -11.96 -19.86
C VAL A 154 -19.34 -12.11 -20.89
N GLN A 155 -20.11 -13.19 -20.76
CA GLN A 155 -21.34 -13.39 -21.51
C GLN A 155 -22.44 -13.65 -20.50
N VAL A 156 -23.51 -12.86 -20.57
CA VAL A 156 -24.71 -13.13 -19.78
C VAL A 156 -25.62 -14.06 -20.57
N ILE A 157 -26.08 -15.10 -19.90
CA ILE A 157 -26.99 -16.10 -20.46
C ILE A 157 -28.33 -15.93 -19.77
N GLU A 158 -29.32 -15.42 -20.50
CA GLU A 158 -30.68 -15.27 -20.01
C GLU A 158 -31.57 -16.45 -20.45
N SER A 159 -32.58 -16.76 -19.62
CA SER A 159 -33.55 -17.83 -19.92
C SER A 159 -34.55 -17.44 -21.02
N ASP A 160 -34.76 -16.15 -21.25
CA ASP A 160 -35.67 -15.62 -22.28
C ASP A 160 -34.89 -14.74 -23.28
N PRO A 161 -34.75 -15.16 -24.55
CA PRO A 161 -33.96 -14.43 -25.54
C PRO A 161 -34.60 -13.10 -26.01
N LEU A 162 -35.83 -12.79 -25.56
CA LEU A 162 -36.60 -11.63 -26.01
C LEU A 162 -36.58 -10.45 -25.02
N ILE A 163 -36.08 -10.65 -23.80
CA ILE A 163 -35.90 -9.59 -22.82
C ILE A 163 -34.43 -9.17 -22.87
N LYS A 164 -34.15 -7.91 -23.20
CA LYS A 164 -32.79 -7.32 -23.23
C LYS A 164 -32.71 -6.15 -22.25
N ASP A 165 -33.30 -6.33 -21.09
CA ASP A 165 -33.49 -5.23 -20.14
C ASP A 165 -32.34 -5.29 -19.12
N LYS A 166 -31.30 -4.47 -19.37
CA LYS A 166 -30.24 -4.05 -18.41
C LYS A 166 -28.91 -4.82 -18.31
N LEU A 167 -28.33 -5.26 -19.42
CA LEU A 167 -26.96 -5.83 -19.39
C LEU A 167 -25.84 -4.75 -19.40
N ASP A 168 -26.10 -3.59 -20.00
CA ASP A 168 -25.00 -2.73 -20.46
C ASP A 168 -24.31 -1.84 -19.40
N GLU A 169 -24.95 -1.50 -18.26
CA GLU A 169 -24.39 -0.46 -17.36
C GLU A 169 -24.36 -0.81 -15.87
N THR A 170 -25.09 -1.85 -15.42
CA THR A 170 -25.15 -2.19 -13.98
C THR A 170 -24.23 -3.37 -13.60
N ASP A 171 -23.71 -4.09 -14.59
CA ASP A 171 -23.04 -5.38 -14.38
C ASP A 171 -21.60 -5.25 -13.88
N ALA A 172 -20.93 -4.13 -14.14
CA ALA A 172 -19.63 -3.84 -13.52
C ALA A 172 -19.73 -3.86 -11.98
N VAL A 173 -20.83 -3.35 -11.41
CA VAL A 173 -21.06 -3.37 -9.96
C VAL A 173 -21.31 -4.79 -9.45
N ILE A 174 -21.95 -5.66 -10.25
CA ILE A 174 -22.17 -7.07 -9.90
C ILE A 174 -20.83 -7.83 -9.91
N LEU A 175 -19.97 -7.57 -10.90
CA LEU A 175 -18.66 -8.20 -11.04
C LEU A 175 -17.66 -7.79 -9.94
N THR A 176 -17.83 -6.63 -9.31
CA THR A 176 -17.00 -6.20 -8.15
C THR A 176 -17.33 -6.94 -6.85
N ASN A 177 -18.51 -7.57 -6.72
CA ASN A 177 -19.00 -8.19 -5.48
C ASN A 177 -18.80 -9.72 -5.42
N SER A 178 -17.90 -10.29 -6.23
CA SER A 178 -17.58 -11.72 -6.12
C SER A 178 -16.71 -11.98 -4.87
N PRO A 179 -17.10 -12.93 -3.98
CA PRO A 179 -16.41 -13.21 -2.72
C PRO A 179 -14.99 -13.79 -2.88
#